data_AF-A0A265N977-F1
#
_entry.id   AF-A0A265N977-F1
#
_cell.length_a   1.000
_cell.length_b   1.000
_cell.length_c   1.000
_cell.angle_alpha   90.00
_cell.angle_beta   90.00
_cell.angle_gamma   90.00
#
_symmetry.space_group_name_H-M   'P 1'
#
loop_
_entity.id
_entity.type
_entity.pdbx_description
1 polymer ?
#
loop_
_entity_poly.entity_id
_entity_poly.type
_entity_poly.pdbx_seq_one_letter_code
_entity_poly.pdbx_strand_id
1 'polypeptide(L)'
;MVPQSGFGLYLKKVDNVLGKTVQILCVALLAIIVLTISISITTRFVFFNPLNFADALAKYLMIWMCFLGSGLAIRAGEHIVVEMFRDSLTEKGRKKLIVFIDIVVSVFLIIVIYNGFIFAFSGLGSHDPFVFGISMIIPYLSVPIGFIYMLIQLNITTALSLLSKE
;
A
#
# COMPACT_ATOMS: atom_id res chain seq x y z
N MET A 1 -5.19 7.30 -27.72
CA MET A 1 -5.81 8.63 -27.65
C MET A 1 -6.52 8.74 -26.31
N VAL A 2 -6.51 9.92 -25.68
CA VAL A 2 -6.92 10.12 -24.28
C VAL A 2 -8.40 10.51 -24.24
N PRO A 3 -9.22 9.96 -23.33
CA PRO A 3 -10.65 10.25 -23.30
C PRO A 3 -10.90 11.74 -23.00
N GLN A 4 -11.75 12.36 -23.81
CA GLN A 4 -12.11 13.79 -23.79
C GLN A 4 -13.15 14.16 -22.71
N SER A 5 -13.40 13.28 -21.73
CA SER A 5 -14.37 13.54 -20.65
C SER A 5 -13.70 14.19 -19.44
N GLY A 6 -14.28 15.28 -18.93
CA GLY A 6 -13.77 15.99 -17.74
C GLY A 6 -13.61 15.08 -16.50
N PHE A 7 -14.42 14.02 -16.42
CA PHE A 7 -14.35 13.00 -15.37
C PHE A 7 -13.08 12.15 -15.43
N GLY A 8 -12.65 11.72 -16.63
CA GLY A 8 -11.42 10.93 -16.80
C GLY A 8 -10.16 11.74 -16.44
N LEU A 9 -10.17 13.03 -16.73
CA LEU A 9 -9.07 13.95 -16.36
C LEU A 9 -8.98 14.12 -14.84
N TYR A 10 -10.12 14.23 -14.16
CA TYR A 10 -10.19 14.32 -12.70
C TYR A 10 -9.63 13.06 -12.02
N LEU A 11 -10.04 11.87 -12.47
CA LEU A 11 -9.52 10.60 -11.95
C LEU A 11 -8.01 10.47 -12.11
N LYS A 12 -7.46 10.84 -13.27
CA LYS A 12 -5.99 10.87 -13.47
C LYS A 12 -5.29 11.87 -12.55
N LYS A 13 -5.92 13.01 -12.26
CA LYS A 13 -5.34 14.00 -11.34
C LYS A 13 -5.30 13.44 -9.92
N VAL A 14 -6.39 12.83 -9.46
CA VAL A 14 -6.47 12.17 -8.15
C VAL A 14 -5.46 11.04 -8.03
N ASP A 15 -5.38 10.16 -9.02
CA ASP A 15 -4.39 9.08 -9.13
C ASP A 15 -2.95 9.60 -8.96
N ASN A 16 -2.60 10.66 -9.70
CA ASN A 16 -1.26 11.23 -9.66
C ASN A 16 -0.93 11.88 -8.32
N VAL A 17 -1.89 12.59 -7.70
CA VAL A 17 -1.68 13.24 -6.41
C VAL A 17 -1.54 12.19 -5.30
N LEU A 18 -2.42 11.18 -5.29
CA LEU A 18 -2.34 10.08 -4.31
C LEU A 18 -1.03 9.31 -4.47
N GLY A 19 -0.71 8.89 -5.70
CA GLY A 19 0.52 8.14 -5.96
C GLY A 19 1.78 8.92 -5.60
N LYS A 20 1.87 10.21 -5.94
CA LYS A 20 3.03 11.03 -5.55
C LYS A 20 3.13 11.22 -4.04
N THR A 21 2.02 11.47 -3.36
CA THR A 21 1.99 11.63 -1.90
C THR A 21 2.49 10.36 -1.21
N VAL A 22 1.95 9.20 -1.59
CA VAL A 22 2.35 7.91 -1.01
C VAL A 22 3.80 7.57 -1.36
N GLN A 23 4.25 7.88 -2.58
CA GLN A 23 5.64 7.68 -2.99
C GLN A 23 6.61 8.50 -2.12
N ILE A 24 6.32 9.79 -1.89
CA ILE A 24 7.13 10.64 -1.01
C ILE A 24 7.16 10.07 0.41
N LEU A 25 6.00 9.60 0.91
CA LEU A 25 5.90 8.98 2.23
C LEU A 25 6.75 7.70 2.32
N CYS A 26 6.70 6.82 1.32
CA CYS A 26 7.53 5.60 1.27
C CYS A 26 9.03 5.94 1.24
N VAL A 27 9.45 6.95 0.47
CA VAL A 27 10.85 7.39 0.43
C VAL A 27 11.27 7.95 1.79
N ALA A 28 10.42 8.73 2.45
CA ALA A 28 10.70 9.25 3.79
C ALA A 28 10.82 8.11 4.82
N LEU A 29 9.90 7.13 4.81
CA LEU A 29 9.97 5.94 5.66
C LEU A 29 11.28 5.18 5.43
N LEU A 30 11.69 5.01 4.17
CA LEU A 30 12.92 4.31 3.81
C LEU A 30 14.15 5.02 4.35
N ALA A 31 14.21 6.35 4.18
CA ALA A 31 15.28 7.16 4.73
C ALA A 31 15.37 7.00 6.25
N ILE A 32 14.23 7.04 6.96
CA ILE A 32 14.21 6.87 8.43
C ILE A 32 14.69 5.48 8.83
N ILE A 33 14.27 4.41 8.13
CA ILE A 33 14.75 3.04 8.39
C ILE A 33 16.26 2.95 8.22
N VAL A 34 16.78 3.43 7.08
CA VAL A 34 18.21 3.39 6.78
C VAL A 34 19.02 4.16 7.83
N LEU A 35 18.58 5.35 8.21
CA LEU A 35 19.22 6.15 9.26
C LEU A 35 19.18 5.44 10.62
N THR A 36 18.02 4.92 11.01
CA THR A 36 17.83 4.22 12.30
C THR A 36 18.75 3.01 12.42
N ILE A 37 18.81 2.18 11.38
CA ILE A 37 19.66 0.99 11.36
C ILE A 37 21.14 1.38 11.30
N SER A 38 21.50 2.39 10.50
CA SER A 38 22.90 2.86 10.42
C SER A 38 23.40 3.40 11.76
N ILE A 39 22.56 4.16 12.47
CA ILE A 39 22.86 4.63 13.83
C ILE A 39 22.94 3.44 14.79
N SER A 40 22.00 2.49 14.74
CA SER A 40 22.01 1.30 15.59
C SER A 40 23.32 0.50 15.46
N ILE A 41 23.75 0.24 14.22
CA ILE A 41 25.00 -0.46 13.92
C ILE A 41 26.19 0.35 14.45
N THR A 42 26.23 1.66 14.20
CA THR A 42 27.32 2.53 14.67
C THR A 42 27.41 2.53 16.21
N THR A 43 26.31 2.75 16.92
CA THR A 43 26.30 2.79 18.38
C THR A 43 26.66 1.43 18.99
N ARG A 44 26.21 0.34 18.36
CA ARG A 44 26.49 -1.02 18.82
C ARG A 44 27.96 -1.41 18.67
N PHE A 45 28.60 -1.09 17.53
CA PHE A 45 29.96 -1.54 17.23
C PHE A 45 31.05 -0.53 17.61
N VAL A 46 30.76 0.78 17.60
CA VAL A 46 31.74 1.82 17.92
C VAL A 46 31.65 2.24 19.39
N PHE A 47 30.44 2.46 19.88
CA PHE A 47 30.19 2.98 21.23
C PHE A 47 29.88 1.88 22.26
N PHE A 48 29.81 0.61 21.83
CA PHE A 48 29.46 -0.55 22.66
C PHE A 48 28.16 -0.37 23.46
N ASN A 49 27.23 0.46 22.96
CA ASN A 49 25.97 0.77 23.62
C ASN A 49 24.80 0.50 22.64
N PRO A 50 24.12 -0.66 22.76
CA PRO A 50 23.09 -1.03 21.79
C PRO A 50 21.81 -0.21 21.96
N LEU A 51 21.29 0.34 20.85
CA LEU A 51 19.98 0.99 20.81
C LEU A 51 18.86 -0.05 20.70
N ASN A 52 18.29 -0.44 21.83
CA ASN A 52 17.28 -1.50 21.90
C ASN A 52 15.98 -1.21 21.11
N PHE A 53 15.66 0.07 20.87
CA PHE A 53 14.46 0.46 20.14
C PHE A 53 14.62 0.42 18.62
N ALA A 54 15.85 0.47 18.10
CA ALA A 54 16.11 0.70 16.69
C ALA A 54 15.60 -0.44 15.79
N ASP A 55 15.82 -1.69 16.22
CA ASP A 55 15.38 -2.87 15.48
C ASP A 55 13.85 -3.00 15.43
N ALA A 56 13.16 -2.68 16.53
CA ALA A 56 11.70 -2.73 16.60
C ALA A 56 11.07 -1.57 15.80
N LEU A 57 11.62 -0.35 15.93
CA LEU A 57 11.18 0.80 15.15
C LEU A 57 11.32 0.57 13.64
N ALA A 58 12.46 0.04 13.20
CA ALA A 58 12.70 -0.26 11.79
C ALA A 58 11.68 -1.26 11.23
N LYS A 59 11.34 -2.32 12.00
CA LYS A 59 10.30 -3.28 11.62
C LYS A 59 8.94 -2.61 11.46
N TYR A 60 8.54 -1.73 12.38
CA TYR A 60 7.26 -1.03 12.27
C TYR A 60 7.19 -0.11 11.05
N LEU A 61 8.24 0.66 10.79
CA LEU A 61 8.32 1.51 9.62
C LEU A 61 8.31 0.70 8.31
N MET A 62 8.97 -0.47 8.31
CA MET A 62 8.99 -1.38 7.16
C MET A 62 7.60 -1.96 6.87
N ILE A 63 6.83 -2.31 7.91
CA ILE A 63 5.44 -2.78 7.76
C ILE A 63 4.58 -1.68 7.11
N TRP A 64 4.67 -0.43 7.61
CA TRP A 64 3.98 0.72 7.01
C TRP A 64 4.36 0.93 5.55
N MET A 65 5.65 0.89 5.23
CA MET A 65 6.13 1.06 3.87
C MET A 65 5.64 -0.07 2.95
N CYS A 66 5.65 -1.32 3.41
CA CYS A 66 5.18 -2.47 2.64
C CYS A 66 3.71 -2.30 2.23
N PHE A 67 2.86 -1.98 3.21
CA PHE A 67 1.44 -1.80 2.98
C PHE A 67 1.11 -0.54 2.16
N LEU A 68 1.82 0.56 2.32
CA LEU A 68 1.64 1.74 1.47
C LEU A 68 2.19 1.51 0.05
N GLY A 69 3.34 0.85 -0.08
CA GLY A 69 4.00 0.55 -1.34
C GLY A 69 3.21 -0.41 -2.22
N SER A 70 2.44 -1.31 -1.62
CA SER A 70 1.57 -2.24 -2.36
C SER A 70 0.56 -1.54 -3.29
N GLY A 71 -0.03 -0.40 -2.88
CA GLY A 71 -0.93 0.35 -3.74
C GLY A 71 -0.17 1.01 -4.90
N LEU A 72 1.08 1.46 -4.69
CA LEU A 72 1.93 1.93 -5.79
C LEU A 72 2.25 0.81 -6.78
N ALA A 73 2.42 -0.43 -6.31
CA ALA A 73 2.60 -1.59 -7.18
C ALA A 73 1.33 -1.87 -8.03
N ILE A 74 0.14 -1.80 -7.42
CA ILE A 74 -1.14 -1.90 -8.15
C ILE A 74 -1.21 -0.84 -9.26
N ARG A 75 -0.81 0.40 -8.94
CA ARG A 75 -0.76 1.52 -9.90
C ARG A 75 0.21 1.27 -11.06
N ALA A 76 1.34 0.61 -10.79
CA ALA A 76 2.32 0.26 -11.82
C ALA A 76 1.80 -0.81 -12.80
N GLY A 77 0.60 -1.37 -12.57
CA GLY A 77 0.05 -2.45 -13.40
C GLY A 77 0.60 -3.83 -13.03
N GLU A 78 1.27 -3.94 -11.87
CA GLU A 78 1.76 -5.22 -11.31
C GLU A 78 0.63 -6.06 -10.70
N HIS A 79 -0.64 -5.66 -10.85
CA HIS A 79 -1.71 -6.65 -10.82
C HIS A 79 -1.39 -7.59 -11.98
N ILE A 80 -0.82 -8.75 -11.65
CA ILE A 80 -0.47 -9.83 -12.58
C ILE A 80 -1.74 -10.20 -13.34
N VAL A 81 -2.07 -9.42 -14.37
CA VAL A 81 -2.99 -9.82 -15.40
C VAL A 81 -2.30 -11.02 -15.97
N VAL A 82 -2.88 -12.20 -15.79
CA VAL A 82 -2.35 -13.43 -16.36
C VAL A 82 -2.31 -13.22 -17.87
N GLU A 83 -1.19 -12.73 -18.39
CA GLU A 83 -1.05 -12.27 -19.77
C GLU A 83 -1.39 -13.42 -20.72
N MET A 84 -1.08 -14.66 -20.30
CA MET A 84 -1.47 -15.90 -20.99
C MET A 84 -2.98 -16.04 -21.25
N PHE A 85 -3.86 -15.65 -20.33
CA PHE A 85 -5.31 -15.71 -20.55
C PHE A 85 -5.82 -14.50 -21.34
N ARG A 86 -5.09 -13.40 -21.31
CA ARG A 86 -5.48 -12.13 -21.94
C ARG A 86 -5.43 -12.20 -23.47
N ASP A 87 -4.48 -12.95 -24.02
CA ASP A 87 -4.19 -12.96 -25.46
C ASP A 87 -5.09 -13.90 -26.29
N SER A 88 -5.79 -14.84 -25.65
CA SER A 88 -6.73 -15.74 -26.32
C SER A 88 -8.20 -15.26 -26.30
N LEU A 89 -8.51 -14.15 -25.62
CA LEU A 89 -9.90 -13.65 -25.51
C LEU A 89 -10.18 -12.44 -26.41
N THR A 90 -11.38 -12.44 -27.02
CA THR A 90 -11.93 -11.28 -27.73
C THR A 90 -11.99 -10.05 -26.80
N GLU A 91 -11.83 -8.85 -27.37
CA GLU A 91 -11.71 -7.58 -26.64
C GLU A 91 -12.84 -7.32 -25.61
N LYS A 92 -14.07 -7.82 -25.87
CA LYS A 92 -15.21 -7.76 -24.95
C LYS A 92 -15.13 -8.76 -23.80
N GLY A 93 -14.64 -9.97 -24.05
CA GLY A 93 -14.45 -11.02 -23.03
C GLY A 93 -13.36 -10.64 -22.04
N ARG A 94 -12.25 -10.07 -22.54
CA ARG A 94 -11.17 -9.52 -21.73
C ARG A 94 -11.63 -8.48 -20.72
N LYS A 95 -12.48 -7.53 -21.14
CA LYS A 95 -13.01 -6.48 -20.25
C LYS A 95 -13.92 -7.04 -19.17
N LYS A 96 -14.81 -7.99 -19.50
CA LYS A 96 -15.66 -8.65 -18.51
C LYS A 96 -14.84 -9.40 -17.47
N LEU A 97 -13.77 -10.08 -17.91
CA LEU A 97 -12.88 -10.81 -17.02
C LEU A 97 -12.13 -9.88 -16.06
N ILE A 98 -11.59 -8.76 -16.56
CA ILE A 98 -10.91 -7.75 -15.72
C ILE A 98 -11.87 -7.20 -14.66
N VAL A 99 -13.07 -6.77 -15.07
CA VAL A 99 -14.08 -6.23 -14.14
C VAL A 99 -14.51 -7.29 -13.11
N PHE A 100 -14.66 -8.55 -13.53
CA PHE A 100 -14.99 -9.63 -12.61
C PHE A 100 -13.87 -9.86 -11.57
N ILE A 101 -12.62 -9.93 -12.01
CA ILE A 101 -11.45 -10.06 -11.11
C ILE A 101 -11.39 -8.87 -10.15
N ASP A 102 -11.56 -7.65 -10.65
CA ASP A 102 -11.52 -6.43 -9.83
C ASP A 102 -12.63 -6.40 -8.78
N ILE A 103 -13.83 -6.89 -9.09
CA ILE A 103 -14.92 -7.03 -8.12
C ILE A 103 -14.54 -8.05 -7.04
N VAL A 104 -14.03 -9.23 -7.44
CA VAL A 104 -13.62 -10.28 -6.49
C VAL A 104 -12.51 -9.78 -5.57
N VAL A 105 -11.49 -9.12 -6.14
CA VAL A 105 -10.39 -8.52 -5.37
C VAL A 105 -10.91 -7.41 -4.46
N SER A 106 -11.82 -6.55 -4.93
CA SER A 106 -12.40 -5.49 -4.11
C SER A 106 -13.17 -6.03 -2.91
N VAL A 107 -13.96 -7.10 -3.10
CA VAL A 107 -14.66 -7.78 -1.99
C VAL A 107 -13.66 -8.36 -1.00
N PHE A 108 -12.62 -9.04 -1.47
CA PHE A 108 -11.55 -9.55 -0.63
C PHE A 108 -10.88 -8.44 0.18
N LEU A 109 -10.52 -7.32 -0.46
CA LEU A 109 -9.91 -6.16 0.19
C LEU A 109 -10.82 -5.58 1.28
N ILE A 110 -12.12 -5.47 1.04
CA ILE A 110 -13.09 -4.98 2.05
C ILE A 110 -13.11 -5.90 3.27
N ILE A 111 -13.13 -7.22 3.08
CA ILE A 111 -13.08 -8.20 4.18
C ILE A 111 -11.79 -8.04 4.98
N VAL A 112 -10.65 -7.87 4.31
CA VAL A 112 -9.35 -7.67 4.95
C VAL A 112 -9.30 -6.35 5.71
N ILE A 113 -9.86 -5.26 5.17
CA ILE A 113 -9.93 -3.96 5.86
C ILE A 113 -10.74 -4.10 7.15
N TYR A 114 -11.91 -4.74 7.10
CA TYR A 114 -12.76 -4.95 8.27
C TYR A 114 -12.05 -5.75 9.37
N ASN A 115 -11.47 -6.91 9.01
CA ASN A 115 -10.68 -7.71 9.95
C ASN A 115 -9.41 -6.99 10.42
N GLY A 116 -8.80 -6.18 9.55
CA GLY A 116 -7.63 -5.37 9.85
C GLY A 116 -7.91 -4.30 10.91
N PHE A 117 -9.08 -3.67 10.89
CA PHE A 117 -9.49 -2.75 11.97
C PHE A 117 -9.71 -3.48 13.29
N ILE A 118 -10.41 -4.62 13.28
CA ILE A 118 -10.61 -5.44 14.49
C ILE A 118 -9.25 -5.83 15.08
N PHE A 119 -8.31 -6.28 14.24
CA PHE A 119 -6.96 -6.61 14.65
C PHE A 119 -6.21 -5.38 15.19
N ALA A 120 -6.32 -4.22 14.55
CA ALA A 120 -5.68 -2.99 15.02
C ALA A 120 -6.18 -2.56 16.41
N PHE A 121 -7.50 -2.64 16.64
CA PHE A 121 -8.08 -2.29 17.94
C PHE A 121 -7.72 -3.29 19.05
N SER A 122 -7.42 -4.55 18.71
CA SER A 122 -6.89 -5.51 19.69
C SER A 122 -5.53 -5.06 20.28
N GLY A 123 -4.80 -4.19 19.58
CA GLY A 123 -3.53 -3.62 20.02
C GLY A 123 -3.65 -2.51 21.07
N LEU A 124 -4.84 -2.00 21.38
CA LEU A 124 -5.03 -0.89 22.33
C LEU A 124 -4.52 -1.20 23.75
N GLY A 125 -4.60 -2.45 24.18
CA GLY A 125 -4.09 -2.89 25.49
C GLY A 125 -2.61 -3.27 25.50
N SER A 126 -1.98 -3.40 24.32
CA SER A 126 -0.61 -3.88 24.17
C SER A 126 0.32 -2.71 23.86
N HIS A 127 1.31 -2.47 24.72
CA HIS A 127 2.32 -1.44 24.53
C HIS A 127 3.67 -2.09 24.29
N ASP A 128 4.46 -1.57 23.35
CA ASP A 128 5.84 -2.01 23.18
C ASP A 128 6.76 -1.20 24.12
N PRO A 129 7.29 -1.81 25.21
CA PRO A 129 8.24 -1.12 26.08
C PRO A 129 9.57 -0.81 25.37
N PHE A 130 9.89 -1.51 24.27
CA PHE A 130 11.13 -1.30 23.52
C PHE A 130 11.08 -0.06 22.61
N VAL A 131 9.90 0.37 22.15
CA VAL A 131 9.76 1.54 21.26
C VAL A 131 8.98 2.63 21.98
N PHE A 132 9.61 3.31 22.94
CA PHE A 132 9.04 4.47 23.65
C PHE A 132 7.66 4.23 24.29
N GLY A 133 7.27 2.98 24.55
CA GLY A 133 5.94 2.67 25.07
C GLY A 133 4.81 2.93 24.07
N ILE A 134 5.07 2.92 22.75
CA ILE A 134 4.01 3.13 21.76
C ILE A 134 2.95 2.01 21.86
N SER A 135 1.68 2.39 21.68
CA SER A 135 0.60 1.42 21.58
C SER A 135 0.70 0.67 20.25
N MET A 136 0.50 -0.66 20.29
CA MET A 136 0.55 -1.54 19.12
C MET A 136 -0.55 -1.22 18.08
N ILE A 137 -1.53 -0.39 18.43
CA ILE A 137 -2.50 0.13 17.47
C ILE A 137 -1.81 0.84 16.29
N ILE A 138 -0.70 1.55 16.52
CA ILE A 138 -0.01 2.31 15.47
C ILE A 138 0.55 1.37 14.39
N PRO A 139 1.42 0.40 14.70
CA PRO A 139 1.90 -0.53 13.68
C PRO A 139 0.76 -1.38 13.09
N TYR A 140 -0.28 -1.73 13.86
CA TYR A 140 -1.37 -2.55 13.32
C TYR A 140 -2.31 -1.80 12.37
N LEU A 141 -2.45 -0.47 12.53
CA LEU A 141 -3.22 0.37 11.61
C LEU A 141 -2.62 0.44 10.20
N SER A 142 -1.34 0.10 10.04
CA SER A 142 -0.70 0.01 8.72
C SER A 142 -1.46 -0.93 7.77
N VAL A 143 -2.02 -2.02 8.31
CA VAL A 143 -2.78 -3.04 7.59
C VAL A 143 -4.04 -2.41 6.96
N PRO A 144 -5.06 -1.97 7.73
CA PRO A 144 -6.27 -1.43 7.14
C PRO A 144 -5.99 -0.20 6.28
N ILE A 145 -5.04 0.68 6.65
CA ILE A 145 -4.73 1.87 5.86
C ILE A 145 -4.13 1.52 4.50
N GLY A 146 -3.17 0.58 4.44
CA GLY A 146 -2.60 0.15 3.17
C GLY A 146 -3.61 -0.55 2.28
N PHE A 147 -4.46 -1.41 2.86
CA PHE A 147 -5.52 -2.07 2.08
C PHE A 147 -6.60 -1.10 1.59
N ILE A 148 -6.94 -0.05 2.34
CA ILE A 148 -7.79 1.05 1.86
C ILE A 148 -7.14 1.73 0.66
N TYR A 149 -5.84 2.04 0.74
CA TYR A 149 -5.12 2.65 -0.37
C TYR A 149 -5.09 1.73 -1.61
N MET A 150 -4.81 0.44 -1.43
CA MET A 150 -4.89 -0.55 -2.51
C MET A 150 -6.27 -0.60 -3.15
N LEU A 151 -7.35 -0.59 -2.35
CA LEU A 151 -8.72 -0.64 -2.84
C LEU A 151 -9.06 0.61 -3.70
N ILE A 152 -8.67 1.79 -3.22
CA ILE A 152 -8.86 3.05 -3.97
C ILE A 152 -8.11 2.98 -5.30
N GLN A 153 -6.85 2.55 -5.27
CA GLN A 153 -5.99 2.50 -6.44
C GLN A 153 -6.46 1.49 -7.48
N LEU A 154 -6.94 0.33 -7.04
CA LEU A 154 -7.55 -0.69 -7.90
C LEU A 154 -8.75 -0.10 -8.66
N ASN A 155 -9.71 0.47 -7.92
CA ASN A 155 -10.93 1.03 -8.51
C ASN A 155 -10.65 2.18 -9.49
N ILE A 156 -9.69 3.06 -9.18
CA ILE A 156 -9.27 4.14 -10.08
C ILE A 156 -8.67 3.56 -11.37
N THR A 157 -7.80 2.56 -11.26
CA THR A 157 -7.14 1.92 -12.40
C THR A 157 -8.16 1.23 -13.31
N THR A 158 -9.10 0.48 -12.72
CA THR A 158 -10.22 -0.15 -13.43
C THR A 158 -11.08 0.90 -14.15
N ALA A 159 -11.48 1.97 -13.46
CA ALA A 159 -12.30 3.03 -14.05
C ALA A 159 -11.61 3.71 -15.25
N LEU A 160 -10.31 4.01 -15.13
CA LEU A 160 -9.51 4.58 -16.23
C LEU A 160 -9.38 3.61 -17.42
N SER A 161 -9.26 2.31 -17.16
CA SER A 161 -9.20 1.26 -18.20
C SER A 161 -10.51 1.12 -18.98
N LEU A 162 -11.65 1.43 -18.33
CA LEU A 162 -12.97 1.42 -18.98
C LEU A 162 -13.21 2.70 -19.78
N LEU A 163 -12.77 3.86 -19.27
CA LEU A 163 -12.96 5.18 -19.89
C LEU A 163 -12.05 5.45 -21.08
N SER A 164 -10.86 4.85 -21.15
CA SER A 164 -9.93 5.02 -22.28
C SER A 164 -10.37 4.33 -23.58
N LYS A 165 -11.67 3.99 -23.71
CA LYS A 165 -12.27 3.31 -24.86
C LYS A 165 -12.92 4.26 -25.89
N GLU A 166 -12.43 5.49 -25.99
CA GLU A 166 -12.63 6.35 -27.16
C GLU A 166 -11.29 6.63 -27.84
#